data_AF-K5YVH9-F1
#
_entry.id   AF-K5YVH9-F1
#
_cell.length_a   1.000
_cell.length_b   1.000
_cell.length_c   1.000
_cell.angle_alpha   90.00
_cell.angle_beta   90.00
_cell.angle_gamma   90.00
#
_symmetry.space_group_name_H-M   'P 1'
#
loop_
_entity.id
_entity.type
_entity.pdbx_description
1 polymer ?
#
loop_
_entity_poly.entity_id
_entity_poly.type
_entity_poly.pdbx_seq_one_letter_code
_entity_poly.pdbx_strand_id
1 'polypeptide(L)'
;MSDDVNESAAWRQRAEAAEAALARAEETARARVVQAELKAEAIRAGMIDLDGLKLIDPESLRMNEAGGVEDAPALLADLKRAKPWLFGAGKSSSAAASPPRPEPPRQRHANEMSREEWLSARAALLRRR
;
A
#
# COMPACT_ATOMS: atom_id res chain seq x y z
N MET A 1 -21.05 -5.02 64.24
CA MET A 1 -19.64 -4.90 63.83
C MET A 1 -19.26 -5.86 62.70
N SER A 2 -19.94 -7.00 62.52
CA SER A 2 -19.64 -7.95 61.44
C SER A 2 -20.19 -7.54 60.05
N ASP A 3 -21.31 -6.82 59.98
CA ASP A 3 -21.88 -6.37 58.69
C ASP A 3 -21.04 -5.29 58.00
N ASP A 4 -20.41 -4.40 58.78
CA ASP A 4 -19.56 -3.30 58.31
C ASP A 4 -18.27 -3.80 57.62
N VAL A 5 -17.73 -4.90 58.13
CA VAL A 5 -16.55 -5.58 57.53
C VAL A 5 -16.92 -6.25 56.22
N ASN A 6 -18.14 -6.76 56.10
CA ASN A 6 -18.63 -7.43 54.89
C ASN A 6 -18.95 -6.42 53.78
N GLU A 7 -19.54 -5.27 54.15
CA GLU A 7 -19.82 -4.18 53.23
C GLU A 7 -18.54 -3.54 52.69
N SER A 8 -17.55 -3.28 53.56
CA SER A 8 -16.25 -2.77 53.13
C SER A 8 -15.47 -3.75 52.24
N ALA A 9 -15.58 -5.07 52.48
CA ALA A 9 -15.01 -6.08 51.60
C ALA A 9 -15.68 -6.10 50.21
N ALA A 10 -17.01 -5.99 50.17
CA ALA A 10 -17.76 -5.91 48.91
C ALA A 10 -17.41 -4.65 48.10
N TRP A 11 -17.19 -3.51 48.76
CA TRP A 11 -16.74 -2.28 48.11
C TRP A 11 -15.33 -2.40 47.53
N ARG A 12 -14.39 -3.01 48.24
CA ARG A 12 -13.03 -3.25 47.72
C ARG A 12 -13.04 -4.17 46.51
N GLN A 13 -13.81 -5.27 46.57
CA GLN A 13 -13.91 -6.20 45.44
C GLN A 13 -14.51 -5.52 44.20
N ARG A 14 -15.49 -4.65 44.37
CA ARG A 14 -16.04 -3.84 43.27
C ARG A 14 -15.03 -2.84 42.72
N ALA A 15 -14.24 -2.19 43.58
CA ALA A 15 -13.18 -1.28 43.16
C ALA A 15 -12.10 -2.00 42.35
N GLU A 16 -11.59 -3.13 42.84
CA GLU A 16 -10.62 -3.97 42.12
C GLU A 16 -11.16 -4.46 40.77
N ALA A 17 -12.41 -4.90 40.72
CA ALA A 17 -13.06 -5.32 39.48
C ALA A 17 -13.21 -4.16 38.48
N ALA A 18 -13.53 -2.95 38.97
CA ALA A 18 -13.65 -1.75 38.16
C ALA A 18 -12.28 -1.29 37.63
N GLU A 19 -11.23 -1.30 38.46
CA GLU A 19 -9.86 -0.99 38.06
C GLU A 19 -9.36 -1.97 36.99
N ALA A 20 -9.57 -3.27 37.19
CA ALA A 20 -9.20 -4.29 36.22
C ALA A 20 -9.99 -4.15 34.91
N ALA A 21 -11.26 -3.74 34.97
CA ALA A 21 -12.06 -3.47 33.78
C ALA A 21 -11.58 -2.22 33.04
N LEU A 22 -11.21 -1.17 33.78
CA LEU A 22 -10.65 0.06 33.22
C LEU A 22 -9.32 -0.22 32.50
N ALA A 23 -8.39 -0.92 33.16
CA ALA A 23 -7.10 -1.27 32.56
C ALA A 23 -7.26 -2.07 31.24
N ARG A 24 -8.16 -3.05 31.21
CA ARG A 24 -8.46 -3.82 29.98
C ARG A 24 -9.07 -2.96 28.88
N ALA A 25 -9.96 -2.03 29.25
CA ALA A 25 -10.60 -1.14 28.31
C ALA A 25 -9.58 -0.14 27.71
N GLU A 26 -8.71 0.41 28.54
CA GLU A 26 -7.62 1.29 28.13
C GLU A 26 -6.65 0.58 27.18
N GLU A 27 -6.22 -0.63 27.50
CA GLU A 27 -5.34 -1.43 26.65
C GLU A 27 -5.97 -1.74 25.29
N THR A 28 -7.26 -2.15 25.29
CA THR A 28 -8.01 -2.42 24.06
C THR A 28 -8.17 -1.15 23.21
N ALA A 29 -8.50 -0.02 23.84
CA ALA A 29 -8.64 1.26 23.16
C ALA A 29 -7.31 1.71 22.56
N ARG A 30 -6.23 1.61 23.34
CA ARG A 30 -4.87 1.92 22.90
C ARG A 30 -4.46 1.10 21.68
N ALA A 31 -4.65 -0.21 21.72
CA ALA A 31 -4.34 -1.10 20.60
C ALA A 31 -5.11 -0.72 19.32
N ARG A 32 -6.40 -0.35 19.45
CA ARG A 32 -7.23 0.09 18.32
C ARG A 32 -6.75 1.41 17.73
N VAL A 33 -6.37 2.37 18.57
CA VAL A 33 -5.83 3.66 18.13
C VAL A 33 -4.53 3.46 17.38
N VAL A 34 -3.58 2.70 17.94
CA VAL A 34 -2.30 2.38 17.29
C VAL A 34 -2.53 1.75 15.91
N GLN A 35 -3.43 0.77 15.81
CA GLN A 35 -3.73 0.15 14.51
C GLN A 35 -4.37 1.12 13.52
N ALA A 36 -5.25 2.01 13.97
CA ALA A 36 -5.90 3.00 13.11
C ALA A 36 -4.88 4.00 12.56
N GLU A 37 -4.03 4.54 13.42
CA GLU A 37 -2.98 5.48 13.06
C GLU A 37 -1.96 4.86 12.09
N LEU A 38 -1.50 3.64 12.40
CA LEU A 38 -0.55 2.94 11.54
C LEU A 38 -1.14 2.66 10.15
N LYS A 39 -2.43 2.28 10.08
CA LYS A 39 -3.13 2.11 8.80
C LYS A 39 -3.26 3.43 8.04
N ALA A 40 -3.59 4.51 8.73
CA ALA A 40 -3.72 5.83 8.11
C ALA A 40 -2.37 6.28 7.50
N GLU A 41 -1.28 6.10 8.24
CA GLU A 41 0.07 6.41 7.74
C GLU A 41 0.49 5.48 6.60
N ALA A 42 0.15 4.19 6.67
CA ALA A 42 0.47 3.23 5.61
C ALA A 42 -0.22 3.58 4.29
N ILE A 43 -1.51 3.94 4.35
CA ILE A 43 -2.26 4.43 3.19
C ILE A 43 -1.62 5.72 2.66
N ARG A 44 -1.26 6.67 3.53
CA ARG A 44 -0.57 7.91 3.15
C ARG A 44 0.78 7.64 2.47
N ALA A 45 1.52 6.64 2.94
CA ALA A 45 2.80 6.20 2.37
C ALA A 45 2.65 5.45 1.03
N GLY A 46 1.42 5.15 0.61
CA GLY A 46 1.10 4.44 -0.63
C GLY A 46 1.26 2.93 -0.50
N MET A 47 1.06 2.35 0.67
CA MET A 47 1.05 0.89 0.86
C MET A 47 -0.14 0.29 0.10
N ILE A 48 0.11 -0.71 -0.74
CA ILE A 48 -0.93 -1.46 -1.46
C ILE A 48 -1.41 -2.62 -0.59
N ASP A 49 -0.47 -3.31 0.04
CA ASP A 49 -0.75 -4.49 0.86
C ASP A 49 -0.67 -4.15 2.35
N LEU A 50 -1.84 -3.86 2.93
CA LEU A 50 -1.99 -3.52 4.34
C LEU A 50 -1.73 -4.71 5.27
N ASP A 51 -1.75 -5.95 4.77
CA ASP A 51 -1.38 -7.11 5.58
C ASP A 51 0.11 -7.07 5.95
N GLY A 52 0.94 -6.33 5.20
CA GLY A 52 2.33 -6.05 5.54
C GLY A 52 2.52 -5.37 6.90
N LEU A 53 1.49 -4.73 7.46
CA LEU A 53 1.54 -4.13 8.80
C LEU A 53 1.70 -5.18 9.91
N LYS A 54 1.32 -6.43 9.67
CA LYS A 54 1.53 -7.55 10.61
C LYS A 54 3.00 -7.89 10.81
N LEU A 55 3.88 -7.39 9.95
CA LEU A 55 5.33 -7.57 10.05
C LEU A 55 5.99 -6.58 11.02
N ILE A 56 5.22 -5.61 11.51
CA ILE A 56 5.69 -4.58 12.43
C ILE A 56 5.45 -5.08 13.85
N ASP A 57 6.46 -4.98 14.71
CA ASP A 57 6.33 -5.31 16.12
C ASP A 57 5.55 -4.19 16.85
N PRO A 58 4.32 -4.47 17.32
CA PRO A 58 3.49 -3.47 17.99
C PRO A 58 4.07 -3.01 19.34
N GLU A 59 4.90 -3.81 20.01
CA GLU A 59 5.50 -3.43 21.30
C GLU A 59 6.61 -2.38 21.14
N SER A 60 7.20 -2.29 19.95
CA SER A 60 8.20 -1.28 19.63
C SER A 60 7.61 0.11 19.36
N LEU A 61 6.29 0.23 19.21
CA LEU A 61 5.62 1.46 18.81
C LEU A 61 5.34 2.38 20.01
N ARG A 62 5.87 3.61 19.94
CA ARG A 62 5.62 4.66 20.92
C ARG A 62 4.46 5.55 20.47
N MET A 63 3.56 5.85 21.41
CA MET A 63 2.47 6.80 21.19
C MET A 63 2.87 8.16 21.74
N ASN A 64 2.51 9.22 21.02
CA ASN A 64 2.61 10.59 21.52
C ASN A 64 1.36 11.00 22.31
N GLU A 65 1.45 12.16 22.97
CA GLU A 65 0.34 12.74 23.74
C GLU A 65 -0.90 13.06 22.89
N ALA A 66 -0.76 13.21 21.57
CA ALA A 66 -1.85 13.46 20.64
C ALA A 66 -2.56 12.17 20.17
N GLY A 67 -2.13 10.99 20.63
CA GLY A 67 -2.69 9.70 20.25
C GLY A 67 -2.14 9.12 18.95
N GLY A 68 -1.15 9.76 18.32
CA GLY A 68 -0.44 9.27 17.15
C GLY A 68 0.76 8.38 17.50
N VAL A 69 1.24 7.60 16.53
CA VAL A 69 2.47 6.80 16.68
C VAL A 69 3.67 7.64 16.23
N GLU A 70 4.60 7.97 17.14
CA GLU A 70 5.71 8.92 16.88
C GLU A 70 6.56 8.51 15.67
N ASP A 71 6.94 7.24 15.62
CA ASP A 71 7.90 6.73 14.63
C ASP A 71 7.22 6.13 13.39
N ALA A 72 5.90 6.23 13.24
CA ALA A 72 5.18 5.58 12.14
C ALA A 72 5.68 5.99 10.73
N PRO A 73 5.94 7.28 10.43
CA PRO A 73 6.45 7.67 9.12
C PRO A 73 7.85 7.10 8.83
N ALA A 74 8.74 7.12 9.82
CA ALA A 74 10.10 6.59 9.69
C ALA A 74 10.08 5.07 9.49
N LEU A 75 9.27 4.38 10.29
CA LEU A 75 9.10 2.94 10.22
C LEU A 75 8.54 2.49 8.87
N LEU A 76 7.56 3.20 8.32
CA LEU A 76 7.01 2.90 6.99
C LEU A 76 8.00 3.23 5.87
N ALA A 77 8.84 4.25 6.01
CA ALA A 77 9.92 4.53 5.06
C ALA A 77 10.96 3.39 5.04
N ASP A 78 11.33 2.87 6.22
CA ASP A 78 12.21 1.71 6.35
C ASP A 78 11.58 0.44 5.78
N LEU A 79 10.29 0.21 6.04
CA LEU A 79 9.54 -0.89 5.46
C LEU A 79 9.47 -0.79 3.93
N LYS A 80 9.31 0.42 3.39
CA LYS A 80 9.31 0.68 1.95
C LYS A 80 10.67 0.41 1.32
N ARG A 81 11.77 0.70 2.03
CA ARG A 81 13.12 0.36 1.58
C ARG A 81 13.39 -1.14 1.63
N ALA A 82 12.99 -1.82 2.70
CA ALA A 82 13.23 -3.25 2.89
C ALA A 82 12.31 -4.14 2.04
N LYS A 83 11.05 -3.71 1.83
CA LYS A 83 10.01 -4.44 1.13
C LYS A 83 9.24 -3.52 0.17
N PRO A 84 9.87 -3.05 -0.92
CA PRO A 84 9.24 -2.10 -1.84
C PRO A 84 7.94 -2.62 -2.48
N TRP A 85 7.81 -3.94 -2.62
CA TRP A 85 6.64 -4.61 -3.19
C TRP A 85 5.36 -4.45 -2.36
N LEU A 86 5.46 -4.05 -1.09
CA LEU A 86 4.29 -3.68 -0.26
C LEU A 86 3.70 -2.32 -0.65
N PHE A 87 4.43 -1.50 -1.42
CA PHE A 87 4.09 -0.11 -1.73
C PHE A 87 3.89 0.12 -3.24
N GLY A 88 2.91 0.96 -3.57
CA GLY A 88 2.53 1.34 -4.92
C GLY A 88 3.38 2.43 -5.51
N ALA A 89 4.65 2.14 -5.75
CA ALA A 89 5.52 2.87 -6.67
C ALA A 89 6.80 2.08 -7.01
N GLY A 90 6.70 0.77 -7.16
CA GLY A 90 7.77 0.01 -7.79
C GLY A 90 7.87 0.45 -9.25
N LYS A 91 8.96 1.11 -9.64
CA LYS A 91 9.31 1.24 -11.06
C LYS A 91 9.37 -0.18 -11.60
N SER A 92 8.38 -0.57 -12.39
CA SER A 92 8.39 -1.86 -13.05
C SER A 92 9.69 -1.96 -13.84
N SER A 93 10.47 -3.03 -13.65
CA SER A 93 11.70 -3.27 -14.43
C SER A 93 11.39 -3.51 -15.90
N SER A 94 10.13 -3.81 -16.23
CA SER A 94 9.61 -3.75 -17.59
C SER A 94 9.06 -2.34 -17.86
N ALA A 95 9.91 -1.44 -18.34
CA ALA A 95 9.39 -0.30 -19.10
C ALA A 95 8.57 -0.89 -20.26
N ALA A 96 7.30 -0.50 -20.40
CA ALA A 96 6.53 -0.84 -21.59
C ALA A 96 7.31 -0.29 -22.79
N ALA A 97 7.82 -1.18 -23.65
CA ALA A 97 8.54 -0.77 -24.84
C ALA A 97 7.60 0.14 -25.65
N SER A 98 7.99 1.40 -25.81
CA SER A 98 7.26 2.29 -26.71
C SER A 98 7.31 1.64 -28.10
N PRO A 99 6.16 1.39 -28.75
CA PRO A 99 6.17 0.80 -30.07
C PRO A 99 7.01 1.66 -31.02
N PRO A 100 7.77 1.06 -31.95
CA PRO A 100 8.52 1.83 -32.92
C PRO A 100 7.56 2.75 -33.68
N ARG A 101 7.99 3.99 -33.95
CA ARG A 101 7.17 4.93 -34.71
C ARG A 101 6.87 4.32 -36.09
N PRO A 102 5.62 4.39 -36.58
CA PRO A 102 5.30 3.87 -37.91
C PRO A 102 6.18 4.55 -38.96
N GLU A 103 6.91 3.76 -39.73
CA GLU A 103 7.74 4.27 -40.82
C GLU A 103 6.82 4.79 -41.96
N PRO A 104 7.12 5.97 -42.54
CA PRO A 104 6.40 6.45 -43.70
C PRO A 104 6.62 5.49 -44.89
N PRO A 105 5.63 5.35 -45.80
CA PRO A 105 5.75 4.44 -46.93
C PRO A 105 6.94 4.84 -47.83
N ARG A 106 7.99 4.02 -47.83
CA ARG A 106 9.16 4.19 -48.71
C ARG A 106 8.86 3.69 -50.12
N GLN A 107 9.40 4.36 -51.13
CA GLN A 107 9.39 3.85 -52.50
C GLN A 107 10.31 2.62 -52.55
N ARG A 108 9.73 1.43 -52.75
CA ARG A 108 10.50 0.18 -52.92
C ARG A 108 10.96 0.06 -54.37
N HIS A 109 12.12 -0.54 -54.59
CA HIS A 109 12.59 -0.85 -55.94
C HIS A 109 11.78 -2.01 -56.52
N ALA A 110 11.65 -2.07 -57.86
CA ALA A 110 10.91 -3.13 -58.54
C ALA A 110 11.44 -4.55 -58.20
N ASN A 111 12.74 -4.66 -57.90
CA ASN A 111 13.39 -5.90 -57.52
C ASN A 111 13.04 -6.37 -56.10
N GLU A 112 12.48 -5.49 -55.27
CA GLU A 112 12.05 -5.81 -53.91
C GLU A 112 10.58 -6.19 -53.83
N MET A 113 9.83 -6.11 -54.93
CA MET A 113 8.39 -6.40 -54.98
C MET A 113 8.14 -7.78 -55.56
N SER A 114 7.13 -8.48 -55.05
CA SER A 114 6.62 -9.64 -55.76
C SER A 114 5.99 -9.22 -57.10
N ARG A 115 5.88 -10.17 -58.05
CA ARG A 115 5.32 -9.89 -59.38
C ARG A 115 3.91 -9.32 -59.32
N GLU A 116 3.09 -9.78 -58.39
CA GLU A 116 1.69 -9.33 -58.21
C GLU A 116 1.63 -7.91 -57.64
N GLU A 117 2.47 -7.60 -56.65
CA GLU A 117 2.61 -6.25 -56.10
C GLU A 117 3.12 -5.27 -57.15
N TRP A 118 4.07 -5.69 -58.00
CA TRP A 118 4.58 -4.85 -59.08
C TRP A 118 3.50 -4.56 -60.13
N LEU A 119 2.70 -5.56 -60.51
CA LEU A 119 1.61 -5.38 -61.47
C LEU A 119 0.54 -4.42 -60.93
N SER A 120 0.17 -4.54 -59.66
CA SER A 120 -0.81 -3.64 -59.03
C SER A 120 -0.27 -2.21 -58.89
N ALA A 121 0.98 -2.04 -58.47
CA ALA A 121 1.65 -0.74 -58.38
C ALA A 121 1.78 -0.06 -59.76
N ARG A 122 2.17 -0.83 -60.79
CA ARG A 122 2.25 -0.34 -62.17
C ARG A 122 0.88 0.06 -62.71
N ALA A 123 -0.16 -0.73 -62.45
CA ALA A 123 -1.53 -0.38 -62.85
C ALA A 123 -2.04 0.89 -62.15
N ALA A 124 -1.67 1.12 -60.89
CA ALA A 124 -2.01 2.34 -60.16
C ALA A 124 -1.32 3.58 -60.75
N LEU A 125 -0.04 3.48 -61.15
CA LEU A 125 0.69 4.57 -61.82
C LEU A 125 0.07 4.94 -63.16
N LEU A 126 -0.32 3.95 -63.96
CA LEU A 126 -0.94 4.18 -65.27
C LEU A 126 -2.35 4.78 -65.17
N ARG A 127 -3.10 4.50 -64.09
CA ARG A 127 -4.43 5.10 -63.82
C ARG A 127 -4.36 6.57 -63.38
N ARG A 128 -3.20 7.03 -62.90
CA ARG A 128 -3.02 8.39 -62.38
C ARG A 128 -2.50 9.37 -63.45
N ARG A 129 -2.32 8.91 -64.69
CA ARG A 129 -1.95 9.71 -65.86
C ARG A 129 -3.18 9.99 -66.70
#